data_AF-A0A2A2RCH3-F1
#
_entry.id   AF-A0A2A2RCH3-F1
#
_cell.length_a   1.000
_cell.length_b   1.000
_cell.length_c   1.000
_cell.angle_alpha   90.00
_cell.angle_beta   90.00
_cell.angle_gamma   90.00
#
_symmetry.space_group_name_H-M   'P 1'
#
loop_
_entity.id
_entity.type
_entity.pdbx_description
1 polymer ?
#
loop_
_entity_poly.entity_id
_entity_poly.type
_entity_poly.pdbx_seq_one_letter_code
_entity_poly.pdbx_strand_id
1 'polypeptide(L)'
;MVKTQIQIPDHLFKEAKRIASECEMSFAQVVRIGLEGLVRQFPPGRQAPEDWQPPAPIDMGVPLVPEEEWDALCHGEEMND
;
A
#
# COMPACT_ATOMS: atom_id res chain seq x y z
N MET A 1 2.42 25.32 -15.37
CA MET A 1 2.29 23.88 -15.68
C MET A 1 3.22 23.56 -16.84
N VAL A 2 3.90 22.40 -16.80
CA VAL A 2 4.74 21.91 -17.91
C VAL A 2 3.91 20.94 -18.74
N LYS A 3 3.98 21.04 -20.07
CA LYS A 3 3.32 20.08 -20.97
C LYS A 3 4.18 18.82 -21.06
N THR A 4 3.60 17.69 -20.66
CA THR A 4 4.27 16.39 -20.67
C THR A 4 3.40 15.38 -21.41
N GLN A 5 4.01 14.55 -22.24
CA GLN A 5 3.36 13.39 -22.85
C GLN A 5 3.76 12.14 -22.06
N ILE A 6 2.78 11.37 -21.63
CA ILE A 6 2.97 10.11 -20.89
C ILE A 6 2.14 9.01 -21.55
N GLN A 7 2.55 7.76 -21.35
CA GLN A 7 1.77 6.59 -21.76
C GLN A 7 0.99 6.05 -20.56
N ILE A 8 -0.27 5.70 -20.77
CA ILE A 8 -1.16 5.16 -19.75
C ILE A 8 -1.85 3.94 -20.35
N PRO A 9 -1.91 2.80 -19.65
CA PRO A 9 -2.67 1.64 -20.11
C PRO A 9 -4.13 2.00 -20.41
N ASP A 10 -4.67 1.47 -21.51
CA ASP A 10 -6.03 1.78 -21.98
C ASP A 10 -7.11 1.64 -20.91
N HIS A 11 -7.06 0.55 -20.14
CA HIS A 11 -8.03 0.29 -19.08
C HIS A 11 -7.97 1.37 -17.99
N LEU A 12 -6.77 1.79 -17.60
CA LEU A 12 -6.56 2.82 -16.59
C LEU A 12 -6.99 4.20 -17.10
N PHE A 13 -6.71 4.50 -18.37
CA PHE A 13 -7.16 5.74 -18.99
C PHE A 13 -8.69 5.85 -19.00
N LYS A 14 -9.40 4.78 -19.38
CA LYS A 14 -10.87 4.74 -19.37
C LYS A 14 -11.43 5.00 -17.98
N GLU A 15 -10.85 4.37 -16.96
CA GLU A 15 -11.31 4.50 -15.58
C GLU A 15 -11.06 5.91 -15.03
N ALA A 16 -9.88 6.47 -15.28
CA ALA A 16 -9.59 7.86 -14.90
C ALA A 16 -10.47 8.87 -15.64
N LYS A 17 -10.88 8.59 -16.88
CA LYS A 17 -11.86 9.41 -17.63
C LYS A 17 -13.27 9.31 -17.08
N ARG A 18 -13.69 8.14 -16.57
CA ARG A 18 -14.95 7.96 -15.85
C ARG A 18 -14.98 8.84 -14.60
N ILE A 19 -13.94 8.76 -13.77
CA ILE A 19 -13.78 9.59 -12.55
C ILE A 19 -13.83 11.08 -12.89
N ALA A 20 -13.09 11.50 -13.92
CA ALA A 20 -13.11 12.90 -14.36
C ALA A 20 -14.53 13.38 -14.70
N SER A 21 -15.32 12.54 -15.36
CA SER A 21 -16.70 12.84 -15.73
C SER A 21 -17.62 12.92 -14.50
N GLU A 22 -17.52 11.95 -13.58
CA GLU A 22 -18.37 11.88 -12.39
C GLU A 22 -18.10 13.00 -11.40
N CYS A 23 -16.85 13.45 -11.30
CA CYS A 23 -16.45 14.53 -10.41
C CYS A 23 -16.41 15.90 -11.09
N GLU A 24 -16.97 16.04 -12.31
CA GLU A 24 -17.04 17.27 -13.08
C GLU A 24 -15.69 18.01 -13.20
N MET A 25 -14.61 17.26 -13.42
CA MET A 25 -13.26 17.80 -13.50
C MET A 25 -12.51 17.36 -14.75
N SER A 26 -11.43 18.07 -15.08
CA SER A 26 -10.60 17.67 -16.21
C SER A 26 -9.79 16.41 -15.90
N PHE A 27 -9.48 15.63 -16.93
CA PHE A 27 -8.56 14.50 -16.81
C PHE A 27 -7.18 14.92 -16.26
N ALA A 28 -6.69 16.10 -16.64
CA ALA A 28 -5.44 16.66 -16.13
C ALA A 28 -5.50 16.88 -14.60
N GLN A 29 -6.66 17.26 -14.07
CA GLN A 29 -6.86 17.43 -12.64
C GLN A 29 -6.84 16.07 -11.91
N VAL A 30 -7.46 15.03 -12.48
CA VAL A 30 -7.38 13.67 -11.94
C VAL A 30 -5.93 13.19 -11.88
N VAL A 31 -5.16 13.35 -12.97
CA VAL A 31 -3.73 13.00 -13.01
C VAL A 31 -2.94 13.77 -11.97
N ARG A 32 -3.18 15.09 -11.83
CA ARG A 32 -2.53 15.92 -10.83
C ARG A 32 -2.79 15.43 -9.41
N ILE A 33 -4.05 15.21 -9.05
CA ILE A 33 -4.44 14.72 -7.71
C ILE A 33 -3.78 13.37 -7.43
N GLY A 34 -3.80 12.45 -8.40
CA GLY A 34 -3.13 11.15 -8.27
C GLY A 34 -1.63 11.28 -8.02
N LEU A 35 -0.94 12.12 -8.79
CA LEU A 35 0.51 12.35 -8.62
C LEU A 35 0.84 13.04 -7.30
N GLU A 36 0.08 14.07 -6.90
CA GLU A 36 0.26 14.73 -5.60
C GLU A 36 0.02 13.76 -4.44
N GLY A 37 -0.99 12.90 -4.55
CA GLY A 37 -1.26 11.84 -3.57
C GLY A 37 -0.14 10.81 -3.50
N LEU A 38 0.45 10.44 -4.64
CA LEU A 38 1.59 9.53 -4.68
C LEU A 38 2.83 10.15 -4.04
N VAL A 39 3.20 11.38 -4.39
CA VAL A 39 4.37 12.07 -3.83
C VAL A 39 4.32 12.14 -2.30
N ARG A 40 3.14 12.32 -1.71
CA ARG A 40 2.97 12.32 -0.24
C ARG A 40 3.31 10.97 0.41
N GLN A 41 3.20 9.86 -0.31
CA GLN A 41 3.56 8.52 0.20
C GLN A 41 5.07 8.26 0.15
N PHE A 42 5.81 9.05 -0.63
CA PHE A 42 7.26 8.94 -0.80
C PHE A 42 7.95 10.21 -0.30
N PRO A 43 8.07 10.41 1.03
CA PRO A 43 8.73 11.59 1.57
C PRO A 43 10.19 11.66 1.09
N PRO A 44 10.71 12.87 0.83
CA PRO A 44 12.09 13.05 0.43
C PRO A 44 13.04 12.57 1.55
N GLY A 45 14.22 12.09 1.16
CA GLY A 45 15.23 11.62 2.12
C GLY A 45 15.03 10.19 2.61
N ARG A 46 14.12 9.41 2.02
CA ARG A 46 14.08 7.95 2.20
C ARG A 46 15.32 7.33 1.58
N GLN A 47 16.38 7.20 2.38
CA GLN A 47 17.54 6.39 2.03
C GLN A 47 17.18 4.93 2.35
N ALA A 48 17.44 4.01 1.42
CA ALA A 48 17.57 2.62 1.80
C ALA A 48 18.69 2.58 2.85
N PRO A 49 18.44 2.13 4.08
CA PRO A 49 19.50 2.08 5.06
C PRO A 49 20.54 1.09 4.52
N GLU A 50 21.79 1.53 4.34
CA GLU A 50 22.86 0.64 3.86
C GLU A 50 22.99 -0.58 4.77
N ASP A 51 22.71 -0.40 6.06
CA ASP A 51 22.69 -1.43 7.09
C ASP A 51 21.38 -1.42 7.89
N TRP A 52 20.24 -1.61 7.21
CA TRP A 52 18.98 -1.77 7.95
C TRP A 52 19.08 -2.99 8.86
N GLN A 53 19.03 -2.77 10.17
CA GLN A 53 18.88 -3.84 11.15
C GLN A 53 17.46 -3.81 11.72
N PRO A 54 16.80 -4.96 11.85
CA PRO A 54 15.54 -5.03 12.57
C PRO A 54 15.75 -4.55 14.00
N PRO A 55 14.71 -3.98 14.65
CA PRO A 55 14.80 -3.66 16.07
C PRO A 55 15.16 -4.92 16.87
N ALA A 56 15.86 -4.71 17.99
CA ALA A 56 16.19 -5.82 18.88
C ALA A 56 14.91 -6.59 19.25
N PRO A 57 14.93 -7.93 19.25
CA PRO A 57 13.80 -8.72 19.72
C PRO A 57 13.38 -8.26 21.11
N ILE A 58 12.10 -8.04 21.28
CA ILE A 58 11.50 -7.83 22.60
C ILE A 58 11.01 -9.18 23.12
N ASP A 59 11.22 -9.44 24.40
CA ASP A 59 10.66 -10.61 25.06
C ASP A 59 9.14 -10.45 25.14
N MET A 60 8.43 -11.32 24.42
CA MET A 60 6.96 -11.34 24.36
C MET A 60 6.35 -12.28 25.42
N GLY A 61 7.18 -12.84 26.31
CA GLY A 61 6.78 -13.79 27.33
C GLY A 61 6.62 -15.22 26.78
N VAL A 62 6.00 -16.06 27.60
CA VAL A 62 5.72 -17.46 27.24
C VAL A 62 4.57 -17.50 26.23
N PRO A 63 4.67 -18.32 25.15
CA PRO A 63 3.56 -18.53 24.24
C PRO A 63 2.27 -18.90 24.98
N LEU A 64 1.15 -18.30 24.57
CA LEU A 64 -0.16 -18.57 25.17
C LEU A 64 -0.64 -20.01 24.89
N VAL A 65 -0.13 -20.61 23.82
CA VAL A 65 -0.40 -21.99 23.40
C VAL A 65 0.90 -22.65 22.90
N PRO A 66 1.00 -23.99 22.94
CA PRO A 66 2.08 -24.75 22.30
C PRO A 66 2.22 -24.43 20.81
N GLU A 67 3.43 -24.57 20.27
CA GLU A 67 3.74 -24.27 18.86
C GLU A 67 2.91 -25.12 17.89
N GLU A 68 2.59 -26.36 18.30
CA GLU A 68 1.80 -27.31 17.53
C GLU A 68 0.36 -26.82 17.27
N GLU A 69 -0.14 -25.87 18.05
CA GLU A 69 -1.50 -25.32 17.96
C GLU A 69 -1.56 -24.02 17.14
N TRP A 70 -0.43 -23.44 16.74
CA TRP A 70 -0.39 -22.13 16.09
C TRP A 70 -1.12 -22.11 14.74
N ASP A 71 -0.90 -23.12 13.90
CA ASP A 71 -1.53 -23.21 12.57
C ASP A 71 -3.06 -23.31 12.67
N ALA A 72 -3.58 -24.17 13.55
CA ALA A 72 -5.02 -24.35 13.75
C ALA A 72 -5.70 -23.03 14.18
N LEU A 73 -5.08 -22.29 15.11
CA LEU A 73 -5.59 -21.00 15.58
C LEU A 73 -5.50 -19.90 14.51
N CYS A 74 -4.43 -19.87 13.71
CA CYS A 74 -4.30 -18.94 12.59
C CYS A 74 -5.38 -19.14 11.53
N HIS A 75 -5.84 -20.39 11.35
CA HIS A 75 -6.87 -20.75 10.38
C HIS A 75 -8.30 -20.80 10.94
N GLY A 76 -8.46 -20.55 12.24
CA GLY A 76 -9.76 -20.52 12.91
C GLY A 76 -10.42 -21.89 13.05
N GLU A 77 -9.63 -22.96 13.07
CA GLU A 77 -10.12 -24.31 13.32
C GLU A 77 -10.38 -24.48 14.83
N GLU A 78 -11.63 -24.74 15.21
CA GLU A 78 -11.96 -25.05 16.60
C GLU A 78 -11.30 -26.38 17.00
N MET A 79 -10.52 -26.35 18.07
CA MET A 79 -9.96 -27.56 18.67
C MET A 79 -11.10 -28.45 19.16
N ASN A 80 -11.18 -29.68 18.63
CA ASN A 80 -12.03 -30.72 19.22
C ASN A 80 -11.48 -31.12 20.60
N ASP A 81 -12.32 -31.02 21.63
CA ASP A 81 -12.10 -31.47 23.01
C ASP A 81 -11.63 -32.94 23.12
#